data_AF-A0A392RFA9-F1
#
_entry.id   AF-A0A392RFA9-F1
#
_cell.length_a   1.000
_cell.length_b   1.000
_cell.length_c   1.000
_cell.angle_alpha   90.00
_cell.angle_beta   90.00
_cell.angle_gamma   90.00
#
_symmetry.space_group_name_H-M   'P 1'
#
loop_
_entity.id
_entity.type
_entity.pdbx_description
1 polymer ?
#
loop_
_entity_poly.entity_id
_entity_poly.type
_entity_poly.pdbx_seq_one_letter_code
_entity_poly.pdbx_strand_id
1 'polypeptide(L)' 'VTLMLNLRGAFKTKKLCPRYVGPFQIIERVGEVAYKLALPPAMSGMHDVFHV' A
#
# COMPACT_ATOMS: atom_id res chain seq x y z
N VAL A 1 -4.42 -10.22 15.55
CA VAL A 1 -3.11 -10.18 14.87
C VAL A 1 -3.29 -9.37 13.60
N THR A 2 -3.08 -8.06 13.65
CA THR A 2 -3.27 -7.17 12.50
C THR A 2 -2.13 -7.35 11.51
N LEU A 3 -2.42 -7.75 10.26
CA LEU A 3 -1.38 -7.88 9.22
C LEU A 3 -1.09 -6.50 8.62
N MET A 4 0.19 -6.14 8.59
CA MET A 4 0.69 -4.88 8.03
C MET A 4 1.43 -5.17 6.72
N LEU A 5 1.05 -4.52 5.63
CA LEU A 5 1.70 -4.67 4.32
C LEU A 5 2.38 -3.38 3.88
N ASN A 6 3.62 -3.53 3.40
CA ASN A 6 4.40 -2.44 2.81
C ASN A 6 4.12 -2.37 1.32
N LEU A 7 3.65 -1.22 0.84
CA LEU A 7 3.34 -1.04 -0.56
C LEU A 7 4.55 -0.54 -1.35
N ARG A 8 4.76 -1.02 -2.58
CA ARG A 8 5.71 -0.38 -3.50
C ARG A 8 5.12 0.92 -4.05
N GLY A 9 5.70 2.05 -3.66
CA GLY A 9 5.30 3.37 -4.14
C GLY A 9 6.50 4.26 -4.42
N ALA A 10 6.50 4.95 -5.56
CA ALA A 10 7.54 5.91 -5.92
C ALA A 10 7.03 7.34 -5.67
N PHE A 11 7.50 7.98 -4.60
CA PHE A 11 7.26 9.42 -4.40
C PHE A 11 8.18 10.24 -5.29
N LYS A 12 7.65 11.33 -5.86
CA LYS A 12 8.36 12.24 -6.78
C LYS A 12 9.55 12.89 -6.06
N THR A 13 10.71 12.24 -6.15
CA THR A 13 11.97 12.69 -5.54
C THR A 13 13.10 12.54 -6.56
N LYS A 14 14.07 13.46 -6.52
CA LYS A 14 15.27 13.47 -7.37
C LYS A 14 16.20 12.31 -6.98
N LYS A 15 15.92 11.10 -7.49
CA LYS A 15 16.65 9.82 -7.33
C LYS A 15 16.62 9.18 -5.93
N LEU A 16 16.41 7.84 -5.93
CA LEU A 16 16.36 6.92 -4.77
C LEU A 16 15.15 7.11 -3.84
N CYS A 17 13.94 7.08 -4.39
CA CYS A 17 12.74 6.89 -3.58
C CYS A 17 12.80 5.55 -2.81
N PRO A 18 12.28 5.50 -1.57
CA PRO A 18 12.13 4.25 -0.83
C PRO A 18 11.37 3.22 -1.66
N ARG A 19 11.86 1.97 -1.69
CA ARG A 19 11.20 0.89 -2.43
C ARG A 19 9.82 0.54 -1.86
N TYR A 20 9.62 0.85 -0.58
CA TYR A 20 8.44 0.53 0.18
C TYR A 20 7.97 1.74 0.98
N VAL A 21 6.66 1.93 1.00
CA VAL A 21 5.97 2.96 1.75
C VAL A 21 5.12 2.25 2.79
N GLY A 22 5.30 2.65 4.06
CA GLY A 22 4.38 2.46 5.18
C GLY A 22 3.78 1.06 5.40
N PRO A 23 3.70 0.58 6.65
CA PRO A 23 2.84 -0.54 6.93
C PRO A 23 1.36 -0.08 6.86
N PHE A 24 0.60 -0.58 5.89
CA PHE A 24 -0.84 -0.35 5.81
C PHE A 24 -1.62 -1.50 6.41
N GLN A 25 -2.76 -1.16 7.01
CA GLN A 25 -3.66 -2.16 7.56
C GLN A 25 -4.49 -2.79 6.45
N ILE A 26 -4.54 -4.11 6.41
CA ILE A 26 -5.45 -4.84 5.51
C ILE A 26 -6.87 -4.70 6.05
N ILE A 27 -7.75 -4.11 5.23
CA ILE A 27 -9.19 -4.04 5.49
C ILE A 27 -9.85 -5.35 5.07
N GLU A 28 -9.49 -5.85 3.89
CA GLU A 28 -10.15 -7.00 3.27
C GLU A 28 -9.19 -7.79 2.37
N ARG A 29 -9.37 -9.10 2.27
CA ARG A 29 -8.70 -9.94 1.26
C ARG A 29 -9.67 -10.17 0.10
N VAL A 30 -9.38 -9.53 -1.03
CA VAL A 30 -10.23 -9.55 -2.24
C VAL A 30 -9.95 -10.80 -3.10
N GLY A 31 -8.74 -11.35 -2.99
CA GLY A 31 -8.35 -12.57 -3.71
C GLY A 31 -7.18 -13.27 -3.04
N GLU A 32 -6.72 -14.36 -3.65
CA GLU A 32 -5.61 -15.15 -3.10
C GLU A 32 -4.35 -14.29 -2.87
N VAL A 33 -4.10 -13.35 -3.77
CA VAL A 33 -2.94 -12.43 -3.74
C VAL A 33 -3.33 -10.96 -3.71
N ALA A 34 -4.64 -10.65 -3.65
CA ALA A 34 -5.16 -9.28 -3.71
C ALA A 34 -5.73 -8.84 -2.35
N TYR A 35 -5.26 -7.71 -1.85
CA TYR A 35 -5.64 -7.16 -0.54
C TYR A 35 -6.06 -5.70 -0.66
N LYS A 36 -7.15 -5.35 0.02
CA LYS A 36 -7.60 -3.97 0.20
C LYS A 36 -6.94 -3.38 1.44
N LEU A 37 -6.28 -2.24 1.29
CA LEU A 37 -5.51 -1.57 2.33
C LEU A 37 -6.20 -0.28 2.78
N ALA A 38 -6.09 0.03 4.07
CA ALA A 38 -6.47 1.33 4.61
C ALA A 38 -5.42 2.39 4.23
N LEU A 39 -5.63 3.02 3.07
CA LEU A 39 -4.75 4.10 2.62
C LEU A 39 -5.06 5.42 3.34
N PRO A 40 -4.04 6.16 3.80
CA PRO A 40 -4.22 7.49 4.35
C PRO A 40 -4.72 8.49 3.28
N PRO A 41 -5.43 9.57 3.70
CA PRO A 41 -6.02 10.55 2.78
C PRO A 41 -5.01 11.20 1.80
N ALA A 42 -3.73 11.28 2.21
CA ALA A 42 -2.64 11.79 1.37
C ALA A 42 -2.38 10.93 0.10
N MET A 43 -2.88 9.68 0.08
CA MET A 43 -2.82 8.77 -1.07
C MET A 43 -4.21 8.42 -1.60
N SER A 44 -5.19 9.30 -1.41
CA SER A 44 -6.55 9.15 -1.93
C SER A 44 -6.64 8.99 -3.46
N GLY A 45 -5.59 9.36 -4.20
CA GLY A 45 -5.46 9.11 -5.64
C GLY A 45 -4.92 7.72 -6.03
N MET A 46 -4.57 6.87 -5.07
CA MET A 46 -4.12 5.49 -5.32
C MET A 46 -5.27 4.51 -5.12
N HIS A 47 -5.31 3.45 -5.94
CA HIS A 47 -6.21 2.32 -5.72
C HIS A 47 -5.89 1.69 -4.37
N ASP A 48 -6.91 1.34 -3.59
CA ASP A 48 -6.77 0.72 -2.28
C ASP A 48 -6.53 -0.80 -2.34
N VAL A 49 -6.72 -1.42 -3.51
CA VAL A 49 -6.45 -2.85 -3.74
C VAL A 49 -5.09 -3.07 -4.38
N PHE A 50 -4.27 -3.91 -3.75
CA PHE A 50 -2.93 -4.25 -4.22
C PHE A 50 -2.73 -5.75 -4.33
N HIS A 51 -1.97 -6.15 -5.36
CA HIS A 51 -1.45 -7.50 -5.51
C HIS A 51 -0.06 -7.57 -4.87
N VAL A 52 0.14 -8.55 -3.98
CA VAL A 52 1.43 -8.82 -3.30
C VAL A 52 2.16 -9.99 -3.94
#